data_AF-A0A659UD39-F1
#
_entry.id   AF-A0A659UD39-F1
#
_cell.length_a   1.000
_cell.length_b   1.000
_cell.length_c   1.000
_cell.angle_alpha   90.00
_cell.angle_beta   90.00
_cell.angle_gamma   90.00
#
_symmetry.space_group_name_H-M   'P 1'
#
loop_
_entity.id
_entity.type
_entity.pdbx_description
1 polymer ?
#
loop_
_entity_poly.entity_id
_entity_poly.type
_entity_poly.pdbx_seq_one_letter_code
_entity_poly.pdbx_strand_id
1 'polypeptide(L)'
;TTRASRGGISIEEQHFLALLSPHLRRASLIGDLLDQGRVTTHLYRQALDHLAVPVVLTHANGAILHANAAAEQMFSVQGPILSRNGVLQAQNPVVARALLDAIASAASADASLGARG
;
A
#
# COMPACT_ATOMS: atom_id res chain seq x y z
N THR A 1 -42.09 -31.41 -8.25
CA THR A 1 -41.49 -30.34 -7.42
C THR A 1 -41.10 -31.03 -6.11
N THR A 2 -39.81 -31.14 -5.80
CA THR A 2 -39.41 -31.94 -4.63
C THR A 2 -38.52 -31.10 -3.74
N ARG A 3 -39.19 -30.29 -2.90
CA ARG A 3 -38.57 -29.67 -1.73
C ARG A 3 -38.31 -30.81 -0.74
N ALA A 4 -37.18 -31.48 -0.89
CA ALA A 4 -36.70 -32.44 0.09
C ALA A 4 -36.61 -31.74 1.45
N SER A 5 -37.33 -32.28 2.42
CA SER A 5 -37.32 -31.86 3.82
C SER A 5 -35.89 -31.96 4.36
N ARG A 6 -35.15 -30.85 4.41
CA ARG A 6 -33.95 -30.77 5.24
C ARG A 6 -34.44 -30.99 6.67
N GLY A 7 -33.99 -32.06 7.31
CA GLY A 7 -34.19 -32.27 8.74
C GLY A 7 -33.68 -31.04 9.51
N GLY A 8 -34.32 -30.72 10.63
CA GLY A 8 -33.89 -29.60 11.48
C GLY A 8 -32.43 -29.76 11.90
N ILE A 9 -31.74 -28.64 12.12
CA ILE A 9 -30.32 -28.60 12.49
C ILE A 9 -30.10 -29.44 13.76
N SER A 10 -29.28 -30.47 13.67
CA SER A 10 -28.97 -31.38 14.79
C SER A 10 -28.14 -30.68 15.86
N ILE A 11 -28.11 -31.23 17.07
CA ILE A 11 -27.32 -30.68 18.19
C ILE A 11 -25.81 -30.70 17.85
N GLU A 12 -25.34 -31.72 17.14
CA GLU A 12 -23.95 -31.83 16.70
C GLU A 12 -23.60 -30.74 15.67
N GLU A 13 -24.48 -30.48 14.72
CA GLU A 13 -24.34 -29.38 13.76
C GLU A 13 -24.34 -28.01 14.45
N GLN A 14 -25.20 -27.82 15.47
CA GLN A 14 -25.22 -26.59 16.27
C GLN A 14 -23.92 -26.41 17.07
N HIS A 15 -23.39 -27.49 17.67
CA HIS A 15 -22.13 -27.43 18.41
C HIS A 15 -20.94 -27.12 17.49
N PHE A 16 -20.89 -27.75 16.33
CA PHE A 16 -19.87 -27.47 15.32
C PHE A 16 -19.93 -26.00 14.83
N LEU A 17 -21.13 -25.51 14.52
CA LEU A 17 -21.31 -24.11 14.14
C LEU A 17 -20.93 -23.14 15.27
N ALA A 18 -21.21 -23.50 16.53
CA ALA A 18 -20.80 -22.70 17.68
C ALA A 18 -19.28 -22.56 17.77
N LEU A 19 -18.52 -23.64 17.50
CA LEU A 19 -17.06 -23.61 17.46
C LEU A 19 -16.52 -22.82 16.26
N LEU A 20 -17.18 -22.90 15.11
CA LEU A 20 -16.73 -22.23 13.88
C LEU A 20 -17.10 -20.74 13.83
N SER A 21 -18.23 -20.35 14.43
CA SER A 21 -18.77 -18.99 14.39
C SER A 21 -17.81 -17.87 14.80
N PRO A 22 -16.94 -18.02 15.83
CA PRO A 22 -16.01 -16.96 16.21
C PRO A 22 -14.93 -16.74 15.14
N HIS A 23 -14.52 -17.80 14.45
CA HIS A 23 -13.53 -17.73 13.38
C HIS A 23 -14.12 -17.11 12.11
N LEU A 24 -15.36 -17.44 11.74
CA LEU A 24 -16.06 -16.80 10.61
C LEU A 24 -16.27 -15.31 10.85
N ARG A 25 -16.69 -14.92 12.06
CA ARG A 25 -16.78 -13.51 12.45
C ARG A 25 -15.43 -12.82 12.34
N ARG A 26 -14.36 -13.43 12.86
CA ARG A 26 -13.00 -12.87 12.78
C ARG A 26 -12.54 -12.72 11.33
N ALA A 27 -12.81 -13.71 10.47
CA ALA A 27 -12.46 -13.65 9.05
C ALA A 27 -13.19 -12.50 8.33
N SER A 28 -14.49 -12.33 8.57
CA SER A 28 -15.27 -11.19 8.04
C SER A 28 -14.69 -9.86 8.48
N LEU A 29 -14.42 -9.69 9.79
CA LEU A 29 -13.86 -8.45 10.32
C LEU A 29 -12.47 -8.12 9.74
N ILE A 30 -11.62 -9.14 9.57
CA ILE A 30 -10.32 -8.96 8.91
C ILE A 30 -10.53 -8.54 7.45
N GLY A 31 -11.46 -9.16 6.74
CA GLY A 31 -11.83 -8.80 5.38
C GLY A 31 -12.24 -7.33 5.27
N ASP A 32 -13.17 -6.90 6.13
CA ASP A 32 -13.67 -5.51 6.16
C ASP A 32 -12.53 -4.50 6.41
N LEU A 33 -11.63 -4.79 7.36
CA LEU A 33 -10.46 -3.95 7.65
C LEU A 33 -9.49 -3.85 6.46
N LEU A 34 -9.23 -4.96 5.77
CA LEU A 34 -8.37 -4.99 4.60
C LEU A 34 -8.99 -4.20 3.44
N ASP A 35 -10.30 -4.31 3.23
CA ASP A 35 -10.99 -3.59 2.16
C ASP A 35 -11.06 -2.09 2.43
N GLN A 36 -11.29 -1.66 3.67
CA GLN A 36 -11.18 -0.24 4.05
C GLN A 36 -9.77 0.31 3.76
N GLY A 37 -8.72 -0.43 4.13
CA GLY A 37 -7.33 -0.06 3.83
C GLY A 37 -7.05 0.06 2.33
N ARG A 38 -7.61 -0.85 1.53
CA ARG A 38 -7.50 -0.84 0.06
C ARG A 38 -8.18 0.37 -0.56
N VAL A 39 -9.42 0.68 -0.15
CA VAL A 39 -10.16 1.87 -0.64
C VAL A 39 -9.37 3.14 -0.32
N THR A 40 -8.87 3.25 0.91
CA THR A 40 -8.10 4.41 1.36
C THR A 40 -6.82 4.58 0.54
N THR A 41 -6.06 3.49 0.36
CA THR A 41 -4.85 3.49 -0.47
C THR A 41 -5.15 3.87 -1.93
N HIS A 42 -6.27 3.39 -2.47
CA HIS A 42 -6.69 3.73 -3.82
C HIS A 42 -7.01 5.22 -3.97
N LEU A 43 -7.77 5.80 -3.03
CA LEU A 43 -8.09 7.23 -3.02
C LEU A 43 -6.83 8.09 -2.91
N TYR A 44 -5.87 7.71 -2.07
CA TYR A 44 -4.59 8.42 -2.00
C TYR A 44 -3.82 8.39 -3.31
N ARG A 45 -3.74 7.23 -3.98
CA ARG A 45 -3.08 7.12 -5.29
C ARG A 45 -3.78 7.99 -6.34
N GLN A 46 -5.11 7.93 -6.40
CA GLN A 46 -5.89 8.77 -7.31
C GLN A 46 -5.64 10.26 -7.05
N ALA A 47 -5.59 10.68 -5.78
CA ALA A 47 -5.29 12.07 -5.43
C ALA A 47 -3.90 12.50 -5.92
N LEU A 48 -2.88 11.65 -5.74
CA LEU A 48 -1.52 11.92 -6.24
C LEU A 48 -1.45 11.94 -7.77
N ASP A 49 -2.21 11.08 -8.45
CA ASP A 49 -2.27 11.02 -9.92
C ASP A 49 -2.93 12.25 -10.54
N HIS A 50 -3.77 12.97 -9.79
CA HIS A 50 -4.34 14.24 -10.23
C HIS A 50 -3.40 15.45 -10.08
N LEU A 51 -2.25 15.29 -9.40
CA LEU A 51 -1.27 16.35 -9.29
C LEU A 51 -0.47 16.47 -10.60
N ALA A 52 -0.39 17.68 -11.14
CA ALA A 52 0.42 17.97 -12.32
C ALA A 52 1.94 17.94 -12.04
N VAL A 53 2.33 17.88 -10.77
CA VAL A 53 3.74 17.84 -10.34
C VAL A 53 4.16 16.38 -10.14
N PRO A 54 5.39 15.99 -10.56
CA PRO A 54 5.96 14.69 -10.25
C PRO A 54 6.01 14.43 -8.74
N VAL A 55 5.41 13.31 -8.29
CA VAL A 55 5.49 12.83 -6.91
C VAL A 55 6.02 11.40 -6.90
N VAL A 56 7.05 11.18 -6.09
CA VAL A 56 7.66 9.85 -5.89
C VAL A 56 7.71 9.56 -4.40
N LEU A 57 7.12 8.44 -3.99
CA LEU A 57 7.24 7.88 -2.66
C LEU A 57 8.37 6.85 -2.68
N THR A 58 9.34 6.99 -1.79
CA THR A 58 10.51 6.11 -1.72
C THR A 58 10.68 5.50 -0.33
N HIS A 59 11.29 4.32 -0.27
CA HIS A 59 11.90 3.81 0.94
C HIS A 59 13.22 4.57 1.24
N ALA A 60 13.75 4.45 2.46
CA ALA A 60 14.97 5.13 2.90
C ALA A 60 16.22 4.82 2.06
N ASN A 61 16.22 3.69 1.35
CA ASN A 61 17.28 3.29 0.41
C ASN A 61 17.05 3.81 -1.03
N GLY A 62 16.07 4.68 -1.25
CA GLY A 62 15.72 5.22 -2.56
C GLY A 62 14.86 4.30 -3.43
N ALA A 63 14.48 3.11 -2.96
CA ALA A 63 13.57 2.24 -3.70
C ALA A 63 12.21 2.90 -3.86
N ILE A 64 11.69 2.96 -5.09
CA ILE A 64 10.42 3.60 -5.40
C ILE A 64 9.28 2.69 -4.94
N LEU A 65 8.46 3.20 -4.01
CA LEU A 65 7.25 2.55 -3.53
C LEU A 65 6.03 2.92 -4.39
N HIS A 66 6.02 4.15 -4.90
CA HIS A 66 4.99 4.65 -5.81
C HIS A 66 5.53 5.88 -6.57
N ALA A 67 5.15 6.02 -7.83
CA ALA A 67 5.33 7.22 -8.62
C ALA A 67 3.97 7.57 -9.24
N ASN A 68 3.58 8.84 -9.20
CA ASN A 68 2.35 9.29 -9.84
C ASN A 68 2.53 9.39 -11.36
N ALA A 69 1.43 9.57 -12.10
CA ALA A 69 1.46 9.70 -13.55
C ALA A 69 2.46 10.78 -14.06
N ALA A 70 2.55 11.93 -13.39
CA ALA A 70 3.51 12.98 -13.75
C ALA A 70 4.98 12.56 -13.54
N ALA A 71 5.28 11.79 -12.50
CA ALA A 71 6.62 11.25 -12.27
C ALA A 71 6.99 10.16 -13.27
N GLU A 72 6.05 9.28 -13.65
CA GLU A 72 6.28 8.29 -14.71
C GLU A 72 6.57 8.96 -16.05
N GLN A 73 5.85 10.04 -16.38
CA GLN A 73 6.15 10.87 -17.54
C GLN A 73 7.55 11.50 -17.44
N MET A 74 7.90 12.06 -16.27
CA MET A 74 9.23 12.61 -16.02
C MET A 74 10.33 11.57 -16.24
N PHE A 75 10.14 10.32 -15.82
CA PHE A 75 11.11 9.24 -16.04
C PHE A 75 11.23 8.80 -17.50
N SER A 76 10.14 8.90 -18.26
CA SER A 76 10.12 8.54 -19.69
C SER A 76 10.91 9.51 -20.56
N VAL A 77 11.01 10.77 -20.13
CA VAL A 77 11.84 11.79 -20.76
C VAL A 77 13.27 11.62 -20.23
N GLN A 78 14.28 11.66 -21.10
CA GLN A 78 15.68 11.61 -20.66
C GLN A 78 16.06 12.90 -19.92
N GLY A 79 15.73 12.95 -18.63
CA GLY A 79 15.93 14.09 -17.75
C GLY A 79 16.98 13.85 -16.66
N PRO A 80 17.16 14.84 -15.76
CA PRO A 80 18.15 14.77 -14.68
C PRO A 80 17.77 13.78 -13.57
N ILE A 81 16.51 13.37 -13.49
CA ILE A 81 15.99 12.40 -12.52
C ILE A 81 15.41 11.21 -13.30
N LEU A 82 15.71 10.00 -12.86
CA LEU A 82 15.33 8.76 -13.54
C LEU A 82 15.03 7.63 -12.56
N SER A 83 14.25 6.66 -13.00
CA SER A 83 14.06 5.38 -12.33
C SER A 83 15.00 4.34 -12.94
N ARG A 84 15.90 3.76 -12.13
CA ARG A 84 16.80 2.68 -12.56
C ARG A 84 16.60 1.47 -11.66
N ASN A 85 16.16 0.36 -12.24
CA ASN A 85 15.88 -0.89 -11.52
C ASN A 85 14.95 -0.67 -10.31
N GLY A 86 13.95 0.21 -10.45
CA GLY A 86 13.01 0.55 -9.37
C GLY A 86 13.57 1.45 -8.27
N VAL A 87 14.75 2.06 -8.48
CA VAL A 87 15.38 3.01 -7.54
C VAL A 87 15.41 4.39 -8.16
N LEU A 88 15.05 5.41 -7.37
CA LEU A 88 15.13 6.81 -7.77
C LEU A 88 16.60 7.25 -7.85
N GLN A 89 17.02 7.78 -8.99
CA GLN A 89 18.39 8.21 -9.21
C GLN A 89 18.44 9.56 -9.92
N ALA A 90 19.54 10.28 -9.72
CA ALA A 90 19.92 11.39 -10.58
C ALA A 90 20.82 10.91 -11.72
N GLN A 91 20.71 11.52 -12.90
CA GLN A 91 21.56 11.22 -14.05
C GLN A 91 23.03 11.56 -13.78
N ASN A 92 23.28 12.66 -13.05
CA ASN A 92 24.62 13.03 -12.63
C ASN A 92 25.05 12.19 -11.41
N PRO A 93 26.16 11.43 -11.48
CA PRO A 93 26.59 10.55 -10.40
C PRO A 93 26.94 11.29 -9.10
N VAL A 94 27.42 12.54 -9.17
CA VAL A 94 27.69 13.36 -7.99
C VAL A 94 26.39 13.72 -7.28
N VAL A 95 25.36 14.08 -8.05
CA VAL A 95 24.02 14.39 -7.52
C VAL A 95 23.32 13.14 -7.00
N ALA A 96 23.57 11.98 -7.61
CA ALA A 96 22.92 10.73 -7.22
C ALA A 96 23.20 10.35 -5.76
N ARG A 97 24.44 10.56 -5.28
CA ARG A 97 24.79 10.31 -3.88
C ARG A 97 24.10 11.29 -2.95
N ALA A 98 24.16 12.58 -3.26
CA ALA A 98 23.51 13.62 -2.46
C ALA A 98 21.99 13.42 -2.36
N LEU A 99 21.34 13.00 -3.45
CA LEU A 99 19.92 12.65 -3.46
C LEU A 99 19.61 11.48 -2.54
N LEU A 100 20.40 10.40 -2.59
CA LEU A 100 20.19 9.24 -1.73
C LEU A 100 20.39 9.57 -0.24
N ASP A 101 21.41 10.37 0.08
CA ASP A 101 21.67 10.81 1.45
C ASP A 101 20.53 11.71 1.97
N ALA A 102 19.98 12.58 1.11
CA ALA A 102 18.82 13.40 1.45
C ALA A 102 17.56 12.56 1.70
N ILE A 103 17.31 11.53 0.89
CA ILE A 103 16.19 10.59 1.08
C ILE A 103 16.33 9.85 2.41
N ALA A 104 17.52 9.32 2.70
CA ALA A 104 17.79 8.59 3.93
C ALA A 104 17.64 9.49 5.17
N SER A 105 18.13 10.73 5.09
CA SER A 105 17.98 11.72 6.16
C SER A 105 16.51 12.04 6.44
N ALA A 106 15.72 12.31 5.38
CA ALA A 106 14.29 12.58 5.51
C ALA A 106 13.54 11.41 6.17
N ALA A 107 13.81 10.17 5.76
CA ALA A 107 13.18 8.99 6.33
C ALA A 107 13.48 8.82 7.84
N SER A 108 14.70 9.17 8.28
CA SER A 108 15.05 9.13 9.71
C SER A 108 14.41 10.26 10.53
N ALA A 109 14.22 11.44 9.94
CA ALA A 109 13.54 12.56 10.58
C ALA A 109 12.06 12.24 10.83
N ASP A 110 11.38 11.61 9.88
CA ASP A 110 9.98 11.18 10.04
C ASP A 110 9.80 10.14 11.16
N ALA A 111 10.75 9.23 11.34
CA ALA A 111 10.71 8.28 12.47
C ALA A 111 10.74 9.00 13.83
N SER A 112 11.41 10.15 13.93
CA SER A 112 11.43 10.98 15.14
C SER A 112 10.16 11.82 15.32
N LEU A 113 9.47 12.16 14.23
CA LEU A 113 8.18 12.87 14.25
C LEU A 113 7.03 11.94 14.65
N GLY A 114 7.03 10.69 14.17
CA GLY A 114 6.03 9.67 14.54
C GLY A 114 6.10 9.19 15.99
N ALA A 115 7.26 9.31 16.65
CA ALA A 115 7.44 8.94 18.06
C ALA A 115 6.90 9.99 19.07
N ARG A 116 6.45 11.16 18.58
CA ARG A 116 5.94 12.27 19.40
C ARG A 116 4.41 12.43 19.33
N GLY A 117 3.72 11.52 18.62
CA GLY A 117 2.27 11.45 18.52
C GLY A 117 1.66 10.47 19.51
#